data_AF-A0A3C1PDY0-F1
#
_entry.id   AF-A0A3C1PDY0-F1
#
_cell.length_a   1.000
_cell.length_b   1.000
_cell.length_c   1.000
_cell.angle_alpha   90.00
_cell.angle_beta   90.00
_cell.angle_gamma   90.00
#
_symmetry.space_group_name_H-M   'P 1'
#
loop_
_entity.id
_entity.type
_entity.pdbx_description
1 polymer ?
#
loop_
_entity_poly.entity_id
_entity_poly.type
_entity_poly.pdbx_seq_one_letter_code
_entity_poly.pdbx_strand_id
1 'polypeptide(L)'
;MLSTDIRQELMVKRIEDIVSILMEERPLFKEDLDYSEMVKLLVNLAQENLTFEDFNSMPDTELKEHCRGIMSIEILSKIGENFTPEQMAIFDEAIKRK
;
A
#
# COMPACT_ATOMS: atom_id res chain seq x y z
N MET A 1 -14.52 -5.98 25.40
CA MET A 1 -13.77 -5.20 24.38
C MET A 1 -12.36 -5.73 24.31
N LEU A 2 -11.82 -5.98 23.12
CA LEU A 2 -10.38 -6.28 22.95
C LEU A 2 -9.54 -5.09 23.41
N SER A 3 -8.38 -5.36 24.01
CA SER A 3 -7.39 -4.32 24.33
C SER A 3 -6.84 -3.69 23.04
N THR A 4 -6.34 -2.46 23.15
CA THR A 4 -5.77 -1.73 22.00
C THR A 4 -4.61 -2.49 21.37
N ASP A 5 -3.74 -3.12 22.18
CA ASP A 5 -2.61 -3.90 21.70
C ASP A 5 -3.05 -5.09 20.85
N ILE A 6 -4.07 -5.84 21.28
CA ILE A 6 -4.60 -6.99 20.52
C ILE A 6 -5.22 -6.53 19.21
N ARG A 7 -5.92 -5.39 19.20
CA ARG A 7 -6.50 -4.82 17.97
C ARG A 7 -5.42 -4.44 16.98
N GLN A 8 -4.35 -3.82 17.46
CA GLN A 8 -3.23 -3.41 16.62
C GLN A 8 -2.50 -4.63 16.03
N GLU A 9 -2.22 -5.66 16.83
CA GLU A 9 -1.62 -6.90 16.36
C GLU A 9 -2.46 -7.58 15.26
N LEU A 10 -3.80 -7.61 15.42
CA LEU A 10 -4.70 -8.16 14.40
C LEU A 10 -4.66 -7.37 13.09
N MET A 11 -4.62 -6.03 13.16
CA MET A 11 -4.51 -5.19 11.98
C MET A 11 -3.18 -5.41 11.25
N VAL A 12 -2.07 -5.41 11.99
CA VAL A 12 -0.73 -5.64 11.44
C VAL A 12 -0.68 -6.98 10.73
N LYS A 13 -1.08 -8.06 11.41
CA LYS A 13 -1.03 -9.41 10.84
C LYS A 13 -1.84 -9.53 9.55
N ARG A 14 -3.03 -8.95 9.52
CA ARG A 14 -3.89 -9.00 8.33
C ARG A 14 -3.27 -8.23 7.16
N ILE A 15 -2.62 -7.10 7.42
CA ILE A 15 -1.90 -6.34 6.38
C ILE A 15 -0.65 -7.09 5.92
N GLU A 16 0.10 -7.71 6.83
CA GLU A 16 1.25 -8.58 6.50
C GLU A 16 0.87 -9.69 5.51
N ASP A 17 -0.24 -10.39 5.78
CA ASP A 17 -0.75 -11.45 4.91
C ASP A 17 -1.09 -10.90 3.50
N ILE A 18 -1.76 -9.75 3.43
CA ILE A 18 -2.13 -9.11 2.15
C ILE A 18 -0.90 -8.61 1.37
N VAL A 19 0.08 -7.99 2.05
CA VAL A 19 1.32 -7.53 1.41
C VAL A 19 2.11 -8.70 0.87
N SER A 20 2.20 -9.79 1.63
CA SER A 20 2.87 -11.03 1.19
C SER A 20 2.25 -11.55 -0.11
N ILE A 21 0.91 -11.67 -0.15
CA ILE A 21 0.18 -12.10 -1.36
C ILE A 21 0.46 -11.17 -2.54
N LEU A 22 0.39 -9.85 -2.33
CA LEU A 22 0.61 -8.86 -3.39
C LEU A 22 2.03 -8.90 -3.96
N MET A 23 3.04 -9.10 -3.11
CA MET A 23 4.43 -9.23 -3.54
C MET A 23 4.71 -10.55 -4.24
N GLU A 24 4.01 -11.63 -3.89
CA GLU A 24 4.09 -12.91 -4.62
C GLU A 24 3.43 -12.83 -6.00
N GLU A 25 2.27 -12.17 -6.10
CA GLU A 25 1.52 -12.04 -7.35
C GLU A 25 2.15 -11.04 -8.34
N ARG A 26 2.90 -10.06 -7.86
CA ARG A 26 3.48 -8.99 -8.69
C ARG A 26 4.98 -8.88 -8.44
N PRO A 27 5.83 -9.45 -9.33
CA PRO A 27 7.28 -9.39 -9.19
C PRO A 27 7.82 -7.98 -8.95
N LEU A 28 7.25 -6.98 -9.63
CA LEU A 28 7.63 -5.58 -9.49
C LEU A 28 7.47 -5.06 -8.04
N PHE A 29 6.41 -5.47 -7.33
CA PHE A 29 6.24 -5.10 -5.92
C PHE A 29 7.34 -5.68 -5.03
N LYS A 30 7.75 -6.92 -5.32
CA LYS A 30 8.80 -7.60 -4.55
C LYS A 30 10.20 -7.05 -4.84
N GLU A 31 10.43 -6.60 -6.07
CA GLU A 31 11.74 -6.08 -6.51
C GLU A 31 11.98 -4.64 -6.03
N ASP A 32 10.96 -3.79 -6.10
CA ASP A 32 11.14 -2.34 -5.90
C ASP A 32 10.60 -1.81 -4.55
N LEU A 33 9.81 -2.58 -3.80
CA LEU A 33 9.27 -2.15 -2.50
C LEU A 33 9.88 -2.96 -1.34
N ASP A 34 10.10 -2.29 -0.21
CA ASP A 34 10.47 -2.97 1.03
C ASP A 34 9.22 -3.47 1.76
N TYR A 35 9.20 -4.75 2.10
CA TYR A 35 8.08 -5.39 2.78
C TYR A 35 7.70 -4.69 4.09
N SER A 36 8.69 -4.41 4.94
CA SER A 36 8.45 -3.86 6.28
C SER A 36 7.97 -2.41 6.20
N GLU A 37 8.51 -1.63 5.26
CA GLU A 37 8.06 -0.26 4.98
C GLU A 37 6.61 -0.24 4.47
N MET A 38 6.25 -1.15 3.55
CA MET A 38 4.88 -1.23 3.03
C MET A 38 3.88 -1.64 4.12
N VAL A 39 4.19 -2.65 4.93
CA VAL A 39 3.34 -3.03 6.06
C VAL A 39 3.14 -1.85 7.01
N LYS A 40 4.22 -1.17 7.39
CA LYS A 40 4.15 -0.01 8.29
C LYS A 40 3.32 1.13 7.70
N LEU A 41 3.54 1.47 6.43
CA LEU A 41 2.79 2.51 5.73
C LEU A 41 1.28 2.20 5.72
N LEU A 42 0.93 0.98 5.31
CA LEU A 42 -0.46 0.54 5.19
C LEU A 42 -1.16 0.48 6.54
N VAL A 43 -0.47 0.02 7.60
CA VAL A 43 -1.01 0.01 8.97
C VAL A 43 -1.29 1.43 9.44
N ASN A 44 -0.33 2.35 9.25
CA ASN A 44 -0.51 3.75 9.64
C ASN A 44 -1.70 4.38 8.90
N LEU A 45 -1.78 4.20 7.58
CA LEU A 45 -2.88 4.73 6.78
C LEU A 45 -4.24 4.14 7.21
N ALA A 46 -4.29 2.84 7.51
CA ALA A 46 -5.51 2.21 8.02
C ALA A 46 -5.91 2.80 9.38
N GLN A 47 -4.97 3.00 10.30
CA GLN A 47 -5.24 3.57 11.62
C GLN A 47 -5.65 5.05 11.57
N GLU A 48 -5.11 5.82 10.64
CA GLU A 48 -5.43 7.24 10.47
C GLU A 48 -6.81 7.45 9.82
N ASN A 49 -7.25 6.53 8.97
CA ASN A 49 -8.43 6.74 8.13
C ASN A 49 -9.64 5.86 8.49
N LEU A 50 -9.45 4.76 9.25
CA LEU A 50 -10.51 3.80 9.56
C LEU A 50 -10.62 3.55 11.06
N THR A 51 -11.84 3.30 11.52
CA THR A 51 -12.03 2.69 12.83
C THR A 51 -11.63 1.22 12.78
N PHE A 52 -11.29 0.63 13.94
CA PHE A 52 -11.01 -0.81 14.00
C PHE A 52 -12.19 -1.66 13.51
N GLU A 53 -13.43 -1.23 13.73
CA GLU A 53 -14.61 -1.99 13.31
C GLU A 53 -14.80 -1.96 11.79
N ASP A 54 -14.59 -0.79 11.16
CA ASP A 54 -14.61 -0.66 9.70
C ASP A 54 -13.51 -1.51 9.07
N PHE A 55 -12.29 -1.42 9.60
CA PHE A 55 -11.17 -2.23 9.11
C PHE A 55 -11.44 -3.74 9.28
N ASN A 56 -11.94 -4.16 10.45
CA ASN A 56 -12.16 -5.58 10.73
C ASN A 56 -13.35 -6.17 9.96
N SER A 57 -14.32 -5.35 9.56
CA SER A 57 -15.48 -5.78 8.75
C SER A 57 -15.23 -5.74 7.24
N MET A 58 -14.23 -4.97 6.79
CA MET A 58 -13.81 -4.91 5.38
C MET A 58 -13.42 -6.30 4.86
N PRO A 59 -13.85 -6.75 3.68
CA PRO A 59 -13.40 -8.00 3.06
C PRO A 59 -11.92 -7.99 2.68
N ASP A 60 -11.25 -9.15 2.72
CA ASP A 60 -9.84 -9.26 2.30
C ASP A 60 -9.63 -8.84 0.84
N THR A 61 -10.61 -9.09 -0.04
CA THR A 61 -10.55 -8.67 -1.45
C THR A 61 -10.53 -7.15 -1.59
N GLU A 62 -11.29 -6.45 -0.75
CA GLU A 62 -11.33 -4.98 -0.75
C GLU A 62 -10.05 -4.40 -0.14
N LEU A 63 -9.61 -4.94 1.00
CA LEU A 63 -8.34 -4.58 1.63
C LEU A 63 -7.16 -4.76 0.66
N LYS A 64 -7.13 -5.90 -0.06
CA LYS A 64 -6.12 -6.19 -1.08
C LYS A 64 -6.10 -5.14 -2.20
N GLU A 65 -7.27 -4.72 -2.68
CA GLU A 65 -7.35 -3.70 -3.74
C GLU A 65 -6.85 -2.34 -3.25
N HIS A 66 -7.16 -1.95 -2.00
CA HIS A 66 -6.63 -0.73 -1.39
C HIS A 66 -5.11 -0.78 -1.20
N CYS A 67 -4.59 -1.87 -0.61
CA CYS A 67 -3.16 -2.07 -0.43
C CYS A 67 -2.43 -2.03 -1.78
N ARG A 68 -2.97 -2.71 -2.81
CA ARG A 68 -2.43 -2.70 -4.17
C ARG A 68 -2.37 -1.29 -4.75
N GLY A 69 -3.41 -0.49 -4.55
CA GLY A 69 -3.45 0.90 -5.03
C GLY A 69 -2.33 1.74 -4.42
N ILE A 70 -2.19 1.69 -3.10
CA ILE A 70 -1.15 2.42 -2.36
C ILE A 70 0.25 1.96 -2.79
N MET A 71 0.50 0.64 -2.82
CA MET A 71 1.79 0.10 -3.28
C MET A 71 2.11 0.48 -4.73
N SER A 72 1.11 0.60 -5.59
CA SER A 72 1.31 1.07 -6.97
C SER A 72 1.73 2.54 -7.02
N ILE A 73 1.18 3.38 -6.13
CA ILE A 73 1.59 4.79 -6.01
C ILE A 73 3.04 4.87 -5.54
N GLU A 74 3.43 4.06 -4.54
CA GLU A 74 4.82 4.03 -4.04
C GLU A 74 5.82 3.64 -5.13
N ILE A 75 5.47 2.67 -5.98
CA ILE A 75 6.27 2.34 -7.16
C ILE A 75 6.42 3.53 -8.09
N LEU A 76 5.31 4.21 -8.41
CA LEU A 76 5.36 5.36 -9.31
C LEU A 76 6.21 6.49 -8.72
N SER A 77 6.16 6.71 -7.42
CA SER A 77 7.03 7.66 -6.72
C SER A 77 8.51 7.30 -6.88
N LYS A 78 8.90 6.05 -6.59
CA LYS A 78 10.29 5.57 -6.77
C LYS A 78 10.78 5.64 -8.21
N ILE A 79 9.92 5.31 -9.18
CA ILE A 79 10.26 5.44 -10.60
C ILE A 79 10.45 6.92 -10.96
N GLY A 80 9.54 7.79 -10.51
CA GLY A 80 9.58 9.22 -10.76
C GLY A 80 10.82 9.91 -10.19
N GLU A 81 11.35 9.44 -9.05
CA GLU A 81 12.62 9.92 -8.48
C GLU A 81 13.82 9.72 -9.43
N ASN A 82 13.74 8.73 -10.32
CA ASN A 82 14.80 8.43 -11.28
C ASN A 82 14.64 9.13 -12.64
N PHE A 83 13.59 9.91 -12.83
CA PHE A 83 13.37 10.63 -14.09
C PHE A 83 14.28 11.85 -14.20
N THR A 84 14.82 12.08 -15.40
CA THR A 84 15.37 13.39 -15.74
C THR A 84 14.26 14.44 -15.80
N PRO A 85 14.56 15.75 -15.69
CA PRO A 85 13.56 16.80 -15.81
C PRO A 85 12.73 16.70 -17.11
N GLU A 86 13.35 16.29 -18.21
CA GLU A 86 12.67 16.09 -19.50
C GLU A 86 11.73 14.89 -19.47
N GLN A 87 12.13 13.78 -18.84
CA GLN A 87 11.27 12.60 -18.68
C GLN A 87 10.07 12.87 -17.78
N MET A 88 10.27 13.63 -16.69
CA MET A 88 9.17 14.06 -15.81
C MET A 88 8.17 14.94 -16.56
N ALA A 89 8.64 15.90 -17.37
CA ALA A 89 7.76 16.74 -18.17
C ALA A 89 6.91 15.93 -19.18
N ILE A 90 7.47 14.89 -19.79
CA ILE A 90 6.74 13.98 -20.69
C ILE A 90 5.69 13.18 -19.91
N PHE A 91 6.05 12.66 -18.74
CA PHE A 91 5.14 11.91 -17.88
C PHE A 91 3.96 12.76 -17.40
N ASP A 92 4.23 13.98 -16.93
CA ASP A 92 3.20 14.94 -16.51
C ASP A 92 2.22 15.28 -17.64
N GLU A 93 2.74 15.52 -18.84
CA GLU A 93 1.92 15.73 -20.04
C GLU A 93 1.06 14.51 -20.38
N ALA A 94 1.58 13.29 -20.20
CA ALA A 94 0.83 12.07 -20.46
C ALA A 94 -0.31 11.84 -19.45
N ILE A 95 -0.10 12.19 -18.18
CA ILE A 95 -1.15 12.10 -17.13
C ILE A 95 -2.25 13.12 -17.38
N LYS A 96 -1.92 14.39 -17.68
CA LYS A 96 -2.91 15.47 -17.88
C LYS A 96 -3.86 15.24 -19.07
N ARG A 97 -3.48 14.36 -20.00
CA ARG A 97 -4.27 14.03 -21.20
C ARG A 97 -5.29 12.91 -20.98
N LYS A 98 -5.30 12.27 -19.80
CA LYS A 98 -6.35 11.34 -19.37
C LYS A 98 -7.42 12.08 -18.58
#